data_AF-A0A1H3RWQ1-F1
#
_entry.id   AF-A0A1H3RWQ1-F1
#
_cell.length_a   1.000
_cell.length_b   1.000
_cell.length_c   1.000
_cell.angle_alpha   90.00
_cell.angle_beta   90.00
_cell.angle_gamma   90.00
#
_symmetry.space_group_name_H-M   'P 1'
#
loop_
_entity.id
_entity.type
_entity.pdbx_description
1 polymer ?
#
loop_
_entity_poly.entity_id
_entity_poly.type
_entity_poly.pdbx_seq_one_letter_code
_entity_poly.pdbx_strand_id
1 'polypeptide(L)'
;TKVVNGYKAIQICAENNMFIQLDTHKHINNIMGTDGMALAMVLLSEGLAVKAGLDRALSAIQMNVGGINILADLALVKAFRETIWSEFIIAVPETFQNPPADLIAEQAHFARMAVSAKLAGANFYRPKAAENVGIPTGDSMARAIWATQNVFEGTYKVDINDPFIEERKEEIKAEAMAVLTAALKRDEMLKPEEINEEFWQQYDDEELISLIVEAGKSGILDTPRAGGWDLKRFVKTNRDKDGIRRYVKGYTPLGVDEKYMPITKENVEVQKETPVTKKEKVVLATVGADAHVVGINMVKEAIQKAGYEVIFLRGMNLPETVAEVAAETKASVVGVSNLLGLGMTLFPRVSKRLEELGLRDDVVLLAGGRIAEKEEEHAMYEKKIHDEGTGFLGVDNFFGPGTDLDECVKWIEEELEKKKNK
;
A
#
# COMPACT_ATOMS: atom_id res chain seq x y z
N THR A 1 5.15 -1.00 -18.38
CA THR A 1 3.74 -1.44 -18.54
C THR A 1 2.77 -0.74 -17.62
N LYS A 2 2.89 -0.81 -16.28
CA LYS A 2 1.91 -0.17 -15.37
C LYS A 2 1.76 1.34 -15.58
N VAL A 3 2.87 2.09 -15.70
CA VAL A 3 2.85 3.54 -15.95
C VAL A 3 2.18 3.87 -17.30
N VAL A 4 2.54 3.16 -18.36
CA VAL A 4 1.93 3.31 -19.69
C VAL A 4 0.41 3.04 -19.66
N ASN A 5 -0.02 1.98 -18.98
CA ASN A 5 -1.45 1.67 -18.87
C ASN A 5 -2.20 2.71 -18.04
N GLY A 6 -1.57 3.22 -16.97
CA GLY A 6 -2.11 4.32 -16.18
C GLY A 6 -2.27 5.59 -17.02
N TYR A 7 -1.25 5.95 -17.80
CA TYR A 7 -1.30 7.10 -18.71
C TYR A 7 -2.45 6.98 -19.72
N LYS A 8 -2.58 5.82 -20.38
CA LYS A 8 -3.70 5.55 -21.31
C LYS A 8 -5.07 5.64 -20.64
N ALA A 9 -5.20 5.18 -19.40
CA ALA A 9 -6.45 5.30 -18.65
C ALA A 9 -6.80 6.78 -18.40
N ILE A 10 -5.80 7.60 -18.08
CA ILE A 10 -6.01 9.05 -17.90
C ILE A 10 -6.44 9.71 -19.22
N GLN A 11 -5.82 9.35 -20.36
CA GLN A 11 -6.22 9.85 -21.68
C GLN A 11 -7.70 9.55 -21.97
N ILE A 12 -8.13 8.30 -21.75
CA ILE A 12 -9.54 7.90 -21.94
C ILE A 12 -10.46 8.75 -21.05
N CYS A 13 -10.11 8.94 -19.78
CA CYS A 13 -10.90 9.74 -18.88
C CYS A 13 -10.95 11.22 -19.28
N ALA A 14 -9.84 11.79 -19.75
CA ALA A 14 -9.78 13.16 -20.27
C ALA A 14 -10.69 13.34 -21.50
N GLU A 15 -10.58 12.45 -22.49
CA GLU A 15 -11.44 12.45 -23.70
C GLU A 15 -12.93 12.40 -23.36
N ASN A 16 -13.29 11.73 -22.26
CA ASN A 16 -14.67 11.55 -21.82
C ASN A 16 -15.12 12.52 -20.72
N ASN A 17 -14.31 13.53 -20.38
CA ASN A 17 -14.58 14.49 -19.30
C ASN A 17 -14.95 13.81 -17.97
N MET A 18 -14.28 12.71 -17.64
CA MET A 18 -14.50 11.98 -16.41
C MET A 18 -13.70 12.61 -15.27
N PHE A 19 -14.33 12.83 -14.13
CA PHE A 19 -13.63 13.21 -12.91
C PHE A 19 -12.73 12.06 -12.45
N ILE A 20 -11.45 12.34 -12.28
CA ILE A 20 -10.42 11.37 -11.90
C ILE A 20 -9.90 11.70 -10.52
N GLN A 21 -9.83 10.68 -9.69
CA GLN A 21 -8.98 10.70 -8.52
C GLN A 21 -7.65 10.04 -8.89
N LEU A 22 -6.57 10.82 -8.91
CA LEU A 22 -5.23 10.28 -9.16
C LEU A 22 -4.78 9.42 -7.96
N ASP A 23 -3.85 8.49 -8.21
CA ASP A 23 -3.18 7.73 -7.16
C ASP A 23 -2.02 8.57 -6.61
N THR A 24 -2.06 8.82 -5.30
CA THR A 24 -1.51 10.06 -4.77
C THR A 24 -0.77 9.82 -3.45
N HIS A 25 -1.00 10.64 -2.43
CA HIS A 25 -0.33 10.54 -1.15
C HIS A 25 -0.73 9.31 -0.33
N LYS A 26 -2.03 8.95 -0.31
CA LYS A 26 -2.52 7.79 0.45
C LYS A 26 -1.78 6.50 0.12
N HIS A 27 -1.54 6.25 -1.17
CA HIS A 27 -0.92 5.02 -1.62
C HIS A 27 0.55 4.95 -1.17
N ILE A 28 1.27 6.06 -1.30
CA ILE A 28 2.67 6.18 -0.88
C ILE A 28 2.81 6.03 0.64
N ASN A 29 1.95 6.70 1.42
CA ASN A 29 1.93 6.54 2.87
C ASN A 29 1.62 5.08 3.30
N ASN A 30 0.70 4.40 2.61
CA ASN A 30 0.36 2.99 2.87
C ASN A 30 1.50 2.00 2.53
N ILE A 31 2.45 2.39 1.68
CA ILE A 31 3.69 1.65 1.42
C ILE A 31 4.89 2.20 2.19
N MET A 32 4.61 3.02 3.22
CA MET A 32 5.58 3.60 4.14
C MET A 32 6.54 4.62 3.51
N GLY A 33 6.15 5.29 2.43
CA GLY A 33 6.84 6.48 1.92
C GLY A 33 6.54 7.70 2.78
N THR A 34 7.47 8.65 2.79
CA THR A 34 7.35 9.96 3.45
C THR A 34 6.40 10.89 2.68
N ASP A 35 5.99 11.98 3.31
CA ASP A 35 5.10 12.97 2.70
C ASP A 35 5.74 13.71 1.51
N GLY A 36 7.05 13.99 1.54
CA GLY A 36 7.75 14.63 0.42
C GLY A 36 7.95 13.68 -0.77
N MET A 37 8.27 12.41 -0.52
CA MET A 37 8.26 11.37 -1.56
C MET A 37 6.87 11.25 -2.21
N ALA A 38 5.82 11.28 -1.39
CA ALA A 38 4.45 11.26 -1.86
C ALA A 38 4.12 12.48 -2.74
N LEU A 39 4.54 13.68 -2.36
CA LEU A 39 4.36 14.88 -3.17
C LEU A 39 5.11 14.79 -4.51
N ALA A 40 6.36 14.33 -4.51
CA ALA A 40 7.13 14.15 -5.75
C ALA A 40 6.43 13.20 -6.74
N MET A 41 5.96 12.05 -6.26
CA MET A 41 5.24 11.09 -7.09
C MET A 41 3.87 11.60 -7.56
N VAL A 42 3.20 12.41 -6.73
CA VAL A 42 1.97 13.11 -7.12
C VAL A 42 2.23 14.07 -8.27
N LEU A 43 3.28 14.88 -8.18
CA LEU A 43 3.63 15.82 -9.25
C LEU A 43 3.96 15.10 -10.56
N LEU A 44 4.67 13.96 -10.51
CA LEU A 44 4.89 13.11 -11.68
C LEU A 44 3.58 12.57 -12.27
N SER A 45 2.64 12.14 -11.42
CA SER A 45 1.32 11.68 -11.87
C SER A 45 0.49 12.82 -12.47
N GLU A 46 0.59 14.03 -11.93
CA GLU A 46 -0.06 15.22 -12.47
C GLU A 46 0.57 15.64 -13.80
N GLY A 47 1.90 15.52 -13.95
CA GLY A 47 2.56 15.71 -15.22
C GLY A 47 2.01 14.77 -16.31
N LEU A 48 1.81 13.49 -15.98
CA LEU A 48 1.11 12.56 -16.89
C LEU A 48 -0.33 12.98 -17.16
N ALA A 49 -1.06 13.51 -16.18
CA ALA A 49 -2.42 13.99 -16.39
C ALA A 49 -2.49 15.22 -17.30
N VAL A 50 -1.56 16.17 -17.15
CA VAL A 50 -1.39 17.33 -18.03
C VAL A 50 -1.04 16.88 -19.44
N LYS A 51 -0.10 15.93 -19.61
CA LYS A 51 0.25 15.38 -20.92
C LYS A 51 -0.93 14.69 -21.60
N ALA A 52 -1.79 14.02 -20.82
CA ALA A 52 -2.99 13.36 -21.29
C ALA A 52 -4.13 14.32 -21.67
N GLY A 53 -3.98 15.63 -21.41
CA GLY A 53 -5.00 16.64 -21.70
C GLY A 53 -6.15 16.67 -20.70
N LEU A 54 -5.95 16.16 -19.48
CA LEU A 54 -6.96 16.24 -18.42
C LEU A 54 -7.14 17.70 -17.97
N ASP A 55 -8.38 18.14 -17.80
CA ASP A 55 -8.68 19.42 -17.15
C ASP A 55 -8.43 19.31 -15.64
N ARG A 56 -7.71 20.28 -15.04
CA ARG A 56 -7.45 20.32 -13.59
C ARG A 56 -8.73 20.29 -12.75
N ALA A 57 -9.82 20.85 -13.26
CA ALA A 57 -11.14 20.85 -12.62
C ALA A 57 -11.79 19.45 -12.59
N LEU A 58 -11.24 18.49 -13.32
CA LEU A 58 -11.64 17.09 -13.29
C LEU A 58 -10.64 16.22 -12.51
N SER A 59 -9.67 16.82 -11.82
CA SER A 59 -8.63 16.08 -11.09
C SER A 59 -8.69 16.30 -9.59
N ALA A 60 -8.50 15.22 -8.84
CA ALA A 60 -8.37 15.23 -7.39
C ALA A 60 -7.24 14.35 -6.87
N ILE A 61 -6.59 14.83 -5.82
CA ILE A 61 -5.55 14.12 -5.08
C ILE A 61 -6.14 13.46 -3.84
N GLN A 62 -5.97 12.14 -3.69
CA GLN A 62 -6.35 11.43 -2.47
C GLN A 62 -5.24 11.49 -1.41
N MET A 63 -5.56 11.97 -0.21
CA MET A 63 -4.57 12.22 0.82
C MET A 63 -4.93 11.54 2.13
N ASN A 64 -3.94 10.95 2.80
CA ASN A 64 -4.13 10.49 4.16
C ASN A 64 -3.86 11.65 5.11
N VAL A 65 -4.77 11.87 6.05
CA VAL A 65 -4.54 12.70 7.23
C VAL A 65 -4.38 11.77 8.44
N GLY A 66 -3.36 12.00 9.25
CA GLY A 66 -2.98 11.09 10.33
C GLY A 66 -3.72 11.37 11.64
N GLY A 67 -4.16 12.61 11.88
CA GLY A 67 -4.87 13.03 13.09
C GLY A 67 -4.05 12.91 14.38
N ILE A 68 -2.77 12.51 14.31
CA ILE A 68 -1.88 12.33 15.47
C ILE A 68 -1.38 13.70 15.92
N ASN A 69 -0.93 14.50 14.96
CA ASN A 69 -0.42 15.84 15.15
C ASN A 69 -1.11 16.75 14.15
N ILE A 70 -2.03 17.57 14.64
CA ILE A 70 -2.84 18.46 13.81
C ILE A 70 -1.99 19.49 13.06
N LEU A 71 -0.90 19.98 13.66
CA LEU A 71 0.00 20.93 12.99
C LEU A 71 0.73 20.26 11.82
N ALA A 72 1.14 19.00 11.98
CA ALA A 72 1.74 18.22 10.90
C ALA A 72 0.74 17.93 9.76
N ASP A 73 -0.50 17.56 10.09
CA ASP A 73 -1.57 17.37 9.10
C ASP A 73 -1.83 18.67 8.31
N LEU A 74 -1.86 19.82 9.00
CA LEU A 74 -2.03 21.13 8.37
C LEU A 74 -0.85 21.48 7.44
N ALA A 75 0.38 21.23 7.89
CA ALA A 75 1.58 21.43 7.08
C ALA A 75 1.57 20.58 5.80
N LEU A 76 1.18 19.31 5.92
CA LEU A 76 1.05 18.37 4.81
C LEU A 76 0.08 18.91 3.75
N VAL A 77 -1.16 19.23 4.14
CA VAL A 77 -2.16 19.69 3.16
C VAL A 77 -1.76 21.03 2.56
N LYS A 78 -1.19 21.95 3.34
CA LYS A 78 -0.68 23.23 2.82
C LYS A 78 0.45 23.02 1.81
N ALA A 79 1.40 22.13 2.09
CA ALA A 79 2.50 21.82 1.16
C ALA A 79 1.96 21.35 -0.19
N PHE A 80 0.97 20.45 -0.16
CA PHE A 80 0.32 20.00 -1.38
C PHE A 80 -0.46 21.12 -2.05
N ARG A 81 -1.29 21.87 -1.32
CA ARG A 81 -2.10 22.97 -1.90
C ARG A 81 -1.28 24.03 -2.63
N GLU A 82 -0.09 24.31 -2.13
CA GLU A 82 0.81 25.31 -2.71
C GLU A 82 1.62 24.75 -3.89
N THR A 83 1.51 23.46 -4.23
CA THR A 83 2.40 22.82 -5.22
C THR A 83 1.67 21.95 -6.25
N ILE A 84 0.54 21.33 -5.90
CA ILE A 84 -0.19 20.46 -6.83
C ILE A 84 -0.90 21.27 -7.94
N TRP A 85 -1.05 20.62 -9.09
CA TRP A 85 -1.82 21.13 -10.22
C TRP A 85 -3.34 20.88 -10.07
N SER A 86 -3.72 19.73 -9.51
CA SER A 86 -5.11 19.29 -9.38
C SER A 86 -5.91 20.24 -8.48
N GLU A 87 -7.16 20.48 -8.86
CA GLU A 87 -8.02 21.43 -8.16
C GLU A 87 -8.44 20.92 -6.77
N PHE A 88 -8.64 19.60 -6.65
CA PHE A 88 -9.28 19.02 -5.47
C PHE A 88 -8.35 18.16 -4.63
N ILE A 89 -8.53 18.22 -3.31
CA ILE A 89 -7.98 17.27 -2.33
C ILE A 89 -9.12 16.53 -1.67
N ILE A 90 -9.05 15.20 -1.74
CA ILE A 90 -9.94 14.27 -1.06
C ILE A 90 -9.18 13.68 0.13
N ALA A 91 -9.48 14.17 1.33
CA ALA A 91 -8.93 13.63 2.55
C ALA A 91 -9.55 12.27 2.88
N VAL A 92 -8.70 11.33 3.28
CA VAL A 92 -9.06 9.98 3.69
C VAL A 92 -8.45 9.78 5.07
N PRO A 93 -9.22 9.27 6.04
CA PRO A 93 -8.64 8.92 7.33
C PRO A 93 -7.64 7.77 7.17
N GLU A 94 -6.46 7.93 7.77
CA GLU A 94 -5.50 6.83 7.90
C GLU A 94 -6.05 5.80 8.91
N THR A 95 -6.01 4.52 8.57
CA THR A 95 -6.29 3.46 9.55
C THR A 95 -5.15 3.41 10.56
N PHE A 96 -5.46 3.16 11.83
CA PHE A 96 -4.42 2.93 12.83
C PHE A 96 -3.39 1.92 12.29
N GLN A 97 -2.10 2.24 12.45
CA GLN A 97 -1.04 1.29 12.09
C GLN A 97 -1.08 0.06 13.00
N ASN A 98 -1.43 0.27 14.28
CA ASN A 98 -1.71 -0.76 15.29
C ASN A 98 -3.07 -0.45 15.92
N PRO A 99 -4.18 -0.83 15.28
CA PRO A 99 -5.50 -0.53 15.79
C PRO A 99 -5.75 -1.25 17.10
N PRO A 100 -6.35 -0.59 18.11
CA PRO A 100 -7.03 -1.34 19.14
C PRO A 100 -8.11 -2.19 18.48
N ALA A 101 -8.38 -3.39 19.01
CA ALA A 101 -9.51 -4.23 18.58
C ALA A 101 -10.85 -3.66 19.08
N ASP A 102 -11.06 -2.36 18.86
CA ASP A 102 -12.19 -1.57 19.31
C ASP A 102 -12.63 -0.61 18.20
N LEU A 103 -13.79 -0.91 17.60
CA LEU A 103 -14.41 -0.11 16.55
C LEU A 103 -14.72 1.32 17.00
N ILE A 104 -15.03 1.54 18.28
CA ILE A 104 -15.36 2.86 18.81
C ILE A 104 -14.12 3.74 18.81
N ALA A 105 -12.99 3.19 19.27
CA ALA A 105 -11.72 3.89 19.28
C ALA A 105 -11.25 4.24 17.86
N GLU A 106 -11.43 3.34 16.88
CA GLU A 106 -11.16 3.62 15.47
C GLU A 106 -12.07 4.71 14.90
N GLN A 107 -13.36 4.68 15.19
CA GLN A 107 -14.26 5.73 14.70
C GLN A 107 -13.96 7.10 15.30
N ALA A 108 -13.61 7.15 16.59
CA ALA A 108 -13.15 8.39 17.23
C ALA A 108 -11.85 8.92 16.57
N HIS A 109 -10.95 8.01 16.17
CA HIS A 109 -9.75 8.35 15.42
C HIS A 109 -10.07 8.95 14.06
N PHE A 110 -11.05 8.41 13.32
CA PHE A 110 -11.46 8.98 12.05
C PHE A 110 -12.14 10.34 12.19
N ALA A 111 -12.94 10.53 13.26
CA ALA A 111 -13.56 11.82 13.54
C ALA A 111 -12.52 12.93 13.79
N ARG A 112 -11.43 12.63 14.51
CA ARG A 112 -10.35 13.61 14.72
C ARG A 112 -9.67 14.02 13.39
N MET A 113 -9.54 13.07 12.46
CA MET A 113 -8.98 13.31 11.14
C MET A 113 -9.90 14.16 10.27
N ALA A 114 -11.22 14.01 10.43
CA ALA A 114 -12.19 14.87 9.77
C ALA A 114 -12.00 16.35 10.18
N VAL A 115 -11.74 16.61 11.47
CA VAL A 115 -11.39 17.94 11.96
C VAL A 115 -10.08 18.45 11.34
N SER A 116 -9.01 17.64 11.40
CA SER A 116 -7.72 18.00 10.76
C SER A 116 -7.90 18.33 9.28
N ALA A 117 -8.58 17.48 8.51
CA ALA A 117 -8.81 17.65 7.09
C ALA A 117 -9.55 18.96 6.76
N LYS A 118 -10.57 19.30 7.56
CA LYS A 118 -11.34 20.53 7.37
C LYS A 118 -10.50 21.76 7.64
N LEU A 119 -9.80 21.79 8.76
CA LEU A 119 -8.92 22.91 9.15
C LEU A 119 -7.78 23.10 8.15
N ALA A 120 -7.22 22.00 7.66
CA ALA A 120 -6.16 21.99 6.66
C ALA A 120 -6.63 22.40 5.26
N GLY A 121 -7.95 22.41 5.02
CA GLY A 121 -8.53 22.91 3.77
C GLY A 121 -8.69 21.87 2.67
N ALA A 122 -8.90 20.59 3.00
CA ALA A 122 -9.37 19.60 2.02
C ALA A 122 -10.74 20.00 1.44
N ASN A 123 -11.02 19.66 0.18
CA ASN A 123 -12.34 19.94 -0.42
C ASN A 123 -13.37 18.91 0.00
N PHE A 124 -12.95 17.64 -0.02
CA PHE A 124 -13.80 16.50 0.26
C PHE A 124 -13.19 15.66 1.37
N TYR A 125 -14.05 14.97 2.10
CA TYR A 125 -13.67 13.95 3.06
C TYR A 125 -14.34 12.65 2.66
N ARG A 126 -13.56 11.57 2.60
CA ARG A 126 -14.06 10.23 2.28
C ARG A 126 -14.22 9.43 3.58
N PRO A 127 -15.46 9.20 4.06
CA PRO A 127 -15.69 8.38 5.24
C PRO A 127 -15.18 6.96 5.03
N LYS A 128 -14.68 6.36 6.11
CA LYS A 128 -14.24 4.98 6.13
C LYS A 128 -14.94 4.26 7.28
N ALA A 129 -15.54 3.11 7.03
CA ALA A 129 -15.98 2.25 8.14
C ALA A 129 -14.77 1.79 8.94
N ALA A 130 -14.95 1.56 10.22
CA ALA A 130 -13.98 0.83 11.02
C ALA A 130 -14.00 -0.64 10.57
N GLU A 131 -12.87 -1.15 10.09
CA GLU A 131 -12.76 -2.45 9.39
C GLU A 131 -11.81 -3.42 10.11
N ASN A 132 -11.09 -2.96 11.15
CA ASN A 132 -10.06 -3.78 11.79
C ASN A 132 -10.57 -5.01 12.54
N VAL A 133 -11.89 -5.14 12.71
CA VAL A 133 -12.52 -6.32 13.32
C VAL A 133 -13.60 -6.95 12.43
N GLY A 134 -13.69 -6.60 11.14
CA GLY A 134 -14.65 -7.25 10.23
C GLY A 134 -15.00 -6.48 8.94
N ILE A 135 -15.81 -7.13 8.10
CA ILE A 135 -16.29 -6.58 6.83
C ILE A 135 -17.27 -5.41 7.10
N PRO A 136 -17.11 -4.24 6.47
CA PRO A 136 -18.06 -3.15 6.56
C PRO A 136 -19.49 -3.58 6.20
N THR A 137 -20.45 -3.19 7.03
CA THR A 137 -21.88 -3.35 6.75
C THR A 137 -22.48 -2.00 6.38
N GLY A 138 -23.70 -1.99 5.83
CA GLY A 138 -24.44 -0.75 5.60
C GLY A 138 -24.58 0.09 6.88
N ASP A 139 -24.81 -0.57 8.02
CA ASP A 139 -24.91 0.08 9.32
C ASP A 139 -23.58 0.68 9.79
N SER A 140 -22.45 -0.02 9.60
CA SER A 140 -21.15 0.50 10.01
C SER A 140 -20.71 1.68 9.12
N MET A 141 -21.02 1.63 7.83
CA MET A 141 -20.82 2.76 6.92
C MET A 141 -21.72 3.94 7.26
N ALA A 142 -23.00 3.72 7.56
CA ALA A 142 -23.91 4.79 7.96
C ALA A 142 -23.40 5.50 9.23
N ARG A 143 -22.92 4.75 10.23
CA ARG A 143 -22.29 5.31 11.43
C ARG A 143 -21.04 6.11 11.10
N ALA A 144 -20.19 5.61 10.21
CA ALA A 144 -18.98 6.32 9.78
C ALA A 144 -19.32 7.66 9.11
N ILE A 145 -20.32 7.69 8.24
CA ILE A 145 -20.79 8.93 7.58
C ILE A 145 -21.26 9.93 8.64
N TRP A 146 -22.17 9.53 9.54
CA TRP A 146 -22.67 10.41 10.61
C TRP A 146 -21.57 10.86 11.57
N ALA A 147 -20.59 10.02 11.87
CA ALA A 147 -19.53 10.34 12.82
C ALA A 147 -18.40 11.20 12.24
N THR A 148 -18.14 11.12 10.93
CA THR A 148 -16.93 11.71 10.33
C THR A 148 -17.24 12.72 9.23
N GLN A 149 -18.17 12.40 8.31
CA GLN A 149 -18.58 13.35 7.28
C GLN A 149 -19.28 14.55 7.89
N ASN A 150 -20.23 14.32 8.81
CA ASN A 150 -20.92 15.41 9.50
C ASN A 150 -19.94 16.30 10.29
N VAL A 151 -18.93 15.70 10.93
CA VAL A 151 -17.87 16.44 11.61
C VAL A 151 -17.07 17.28 10.63
N PHE A 152 -16.66 16.73 9.48
CA PHE A 152 -15.94 17.49 8.45
C PHE A 152 -16.77 18.67 7.90
N GLU A 153 -18.04 18.43 7.58
CA GLU A 153 -18.94 19.45 7.01
C GLU A 153 -19.32 20.53 8.04
N GLY A 154 -19.57 20.12 9.28
CA GLY A 154 -19.98 21.00 10.38
C GLY A 154 -18.84 21.72 11.10
N THR A 155 -17.60 21.27 10.94
CA THR A 155 -16.43 21.97 11.51
C THR A 155 -16.21 23.29 10.76
N TYR A 156 -16.22 24.40 11.50
CA TYR A 156 -15.88 25.70 10.94
C TYR A 156 -14.38 25.79 10.66
N LYS A 157 -14.01 26.21 9.44
CA LYS A 157 -12.61 26.37 9.06
C LYS A 157 -12.06 27.64 9.70
N VAL A 158 -11.01 27.50 10.50
CA VAL A 158 -10.21 28.60 11.03
C VAL A 158 -8.77 28.47 10.54
N ASP A 159 -8.13 29.61 10.26
CA ASP A 159 -6.71 29.62 9.90
C ASP A 159 -5.86 29.52 11.15
N ILE A 160 -5.01 28.47 11.21
CA ILE A 160 -4.06 28.24 12.28
C ILE A 160 -2.67 28.62 11.78
N ASN A 161 -2.06 29.60 12.45
CA ASN A 161 -0.71 30.07 12.16
C ASN A 161 0.23 29.59 13.27
N ASP A 162 1.16 28.73 12.90
CA ASP A 162 2.17 28.19 13.81
C ASP A 162 3.49 28.02 13.03
N PRO A 163 4.65 28.45 13.55
CA PRO A 163 5.94 28.30 12.87
C PRO A 163 6.27 26.85 12.47
N PHE A 164 5.83 25.86 13.24
CA PHE A 164 6.03 24.45 12.93
C PHE A 164 5.32 24.04 11.64
N ILE A 165 4.14 24.63 11.37
CA ILE A 165 3.41 24.36 10.13
C ILE A 165 4.24 24.78 8.92
N GLU A 166 4.83 25.98 8.98
CA GLU A 166 5.64 26.50 7.88
C GLU A 166 6.97 25.73 7.73
N GLU A 167 7.66 25.42 8.84
CA GLU A 167 8.88 24.61 8.82
C GLU A 167 8.65 23.23 8.17
N ARG A 168 7.62 22.50 8.62
CA ARG A 168 7.32 21.17 8.08
C ARG A 168 6.84 21.25 6.63
N LYS A 169 6.08 22.28 6.27
CA LYS A 169 5.63 22.50 4.88
C LYS A 169 6.82 22.62 3.94
N GLU A 170 7.80 23.44 4.30
CA GLU A 170 9.01 23.64 3.49
C GLU A 170 9.92 22.40 3.48
N GLU A 171 10.00 21.64 4.59
CA GLU A 171 10.69 20.34 4.62
C GLU A 171 10.08 19.34 3.61
N ILE A 172 8.74 19.25 3.54
CA ILE A 172 8.03 18.38 2.59
C ILE A 172 8.33 18.80 1.14
N LYS A 173 8.26 20.09 0.84
CA LYS A 173 8.54 20.61 -0.51
C LYS A 173 10.00 20.41 -0.90
N ALA A 174 10.95 20.67 0.00
CA ALA A 174 12.37 20.50 -0.26
C ALA A 174 12.71 19.04 -0.59
N GLU A 175 12.16 18.09 0.19
CA GLU A 175 12.26 16.67 -0.13
C GLU A 175 11.66 16.37 -1.51
N ALA A 176 10.45 16.84 -1.78
CA ALA A 176 9.74 16.55 -3.02
C ALA A 176 10.50 17.07 -4.25
N MET A 177 11.02 18.29 -4.18
CA MET A 177 11.81 18.89 -5.25
C MET A 177 13.13 18.17 -5.46
N ALA A 178 13.80 17.68 -4.39
CA ALA A 178 15.03 16.91 -4.52
C ALA A 178 14.79 15.59 -5.25
N VAL A 179 13.73 14.88 -4.88
CA VAL A 179 13.32 13.64 -5.52
C VAL A 179 12.92 13.90 -6.97
N LEU A 180 12.16 14.95 -7.24
CA LEU A 180 11.69 15.30 -8.59
C LEU A 180 12.85 15.69 -9.51
N THR A 181 13.79 16.50 -9.03
CA THR A 181 15.04 16.86 -9.73
C THR A 181 15.82 15.61 -10.12
N ALA A 182 16.01 14.68 -9.18
CA ALA A 182 16.72 13.43 -9.44
C ALA A 182 15.96 12.55 -10.45
N ALA A 183 14.65 12.40 -10.29
CA ALA A 183 13.81 11.57 -11.15
C ALA A 183 13.77 12.07 -12.60
N LEU A 184 13.71 13.40 -12.78
CA LEU A 184 13.71 14.06 -14.09
C LEU A 184 15.11 14.38 -14.61
N LYS A 185 16.18 13.90 -13.94
CA LYS A 185 17.58 14.08 -14.31
C LYS A 185 17.95 15.54 -14.58
N ARG A 186 17.50 16.45 -13.72
CA ARG A 186 17.80 17.88 -13.81
C ARG A 186 19.15 18.18 -13.15
N ASP A 187 19.94 19.04 -13.79
CA ASP A 187 21.24 19.48 -13.24
C ASP A 187 21.06 20.43 -12.04
N GLU A 188 19.99 21.21 -12.04
CA GLU A 188 19.65 22.15 -10.97
C GLU A 188 18.41 21.70 -10.19
N MET A 189 18.38 22.11 -8.92
CA MET A 189 17.25 21.87 -8.02
C MET A 189 16.02 22.60 -8.52
N LEU A 190 14.93 21.86 -8.74
CA LEU A 190 13.64 22.39 -9.14
C LEU A 190 13.04 23.20 -7.99
N LYS A 191 12.29 24.23 -8.35
CA LYS A 191 11.50 25.03 -7.41
C LYS A 191 10.02 24.73 -7.60
N PRO A 192 9.21 24.75 -6.53
CA PRO A 192 7.78 24.48 -6.63
C PRO A 192 7.05 25.33 -7.67
N GLU A 193 7.44 26.60 -7.83
CA GLU A 193 6.80 27.54 -8.75
C GLU A 193 7.08 27.22 -10.23
N GLU A 194 8.13 26.45 -10.51
CA GLU A 194 8.47 26.00 -11.86
C GLU A 194 7.54 24.86 -12.32
N ILE A 195 6.92 24.13 -11.40
CA ILE A 195 6.14 22.92 -11.69
C ILE A 195 4.71 23.30 -12.08
N ASN A 196 4.53 23.69 -13.34
CA ASN A 196 3.25 24.07 -13.92
C ASN A 196 2.96 23.32 -15.23
N GLU A 197 1.85 23.63 -15.88
CA GLU A 197 1.48 22.96 -17.14
C GLU A 197 2.53 23.15 -18.24
N GLU A 198 3.08 24.36 -18.38
CA GLU A 198 4.12 24.64 -19.39
C GLU A 198 5.40 23.84 -19.13
N PHE A 199 5.76 23.62 -17.86
CA PHE A 199 6.87 22.75 -17.49
C PHE A 199 6.66 21.32 -17.96
N TRP A 200 5.48 20.75 -17.72
CA TRP A 200 5.19 19.37 -18.14
C TRP A 200 5.13 19.22 -19.65
N GLN A 201 4.62 20.22 -20.38
CA GLN A 201 4.55 20.18 -21.85
C GLN A 201 5.92 20.25 -22.55
N GLN A 202 7.02 20.48 -21.81
CA GLN A 202 8.38 20.40 -22.36
C GLN A 202 8.84 18.97 -22.63
N TYR A 203 8.20 17.97 -22.01
CA TYR A 203 8.56 16.57 -22.15
C TYR A 203 7.69 15.88 -23.20
N ASP A 204 8.30 15.00 -23.99
CA ASP A 204 7.56 14.00 -24.76
C ASP A 204 6.91 12.97 -23.82
N ASP A 205 5.77 12.39 -24.24
CA ASP A 205 5.02 11.41 -23.46
C ASP A 205 5.86 10.17 -23.12
N GLU A 206 6.57 9.61 -24.12
CA GLU A 206 7.39 8.42 -23.94
C GLU A 206 8.63 8.72 -23.09
N GLU A 207 9.22 9.91 -23.29
CA GLU A 207 10.35 10.40 -22.49
C GLU A 207 9.99 10.52 -21.01
N LEU A 208 8.90 11.21 -20.67
CA LEU A 208 8.46 11.39 -19.29
C LEU A 208 8.17 10.04 -18.63
N ILE A 209 7.49 9.14 -19.33
CA ILE A 209 7.23 7.79 -18.84
C ILE A 209 8.54 7.03 -18.60
N SER A 210 9.53 7.14 -19.50
CA SER A 210 10.83 6.48 -19.34
C SER A 210 11.56 7.00 -18.11
N LEU A 211 11.60 8.33 -17.91
CA LEU A 211 12.21 8.96 -16.73
C LEU A 211 11.60 8.44 -15.43
N ILE A 212 10.27 8.39 -15.35
CA ILE A 212 9.55 7.88 -14.17
C ILE A 212 9.90 6.40 -13.91
N VAL A 213 9.89 5.57 -14.96
CA VAL A 213 10.20 4.14 -14.82
C VAL A 213 11.65 3.90 -14.40
N GLU A 214 12.58 4.64 -14.98
CA GLU A 214 14.01 4.57 -14.64
C GLU A 214 14.27 5.02 -13.21
N ALA A 215 13.63 6.11 -12.77
CA ALA A 215 13.73 6.60 -11.39
C ALA A 215 13.20 5.58 -10.36
N GLY A 216 12.15 4.84 -10.71
CA GLY A 216 11.69 3.69 -9.92
C GLY A 216 12.75 2.59 -9.82
N LYS A 217 13.31 2.17 -10.96
CA LYS A 217 14.32 1.09 -11.01
C LYS A 217 15.65 1.45 -10.34
N SER A 218 16.05 2.72 -10.39
CA SER A 218 17.33 3.18 -9.84
C SER A 218 17.32 3.26 -8.31
N GLY A 219 16.14 3.40 -7.71
CA GLY A 219 15.92 3.58 -6.27
C GLY A 219 15.66 5.03 -5.85
N ILE A 220 15.47 5.95 -6.79
CA ILE A 220 15.12 7.36 -6.53
C ILE A 220 13.69 7.45 -5.97
N LEU A 221 12.77 6.67 -6.56
CA LEU A 221 11.37 6.59 -6.15
C LEU A 221 11.11 5.39 -5.21
N ASP A 222 12.11 4.99 -4.42
CA ASP A 222 12.01 3.82 -3.54
C ASP A 222 11.20 4.14 -2.26
N THR A 223 10.39 3.16 -1.83
CA THR A 223 9.68 3.18 -0.56
C THR A 223 9.70 1.77 0.06
N PRO A 224 9.64 1.64 1.41
CA PRO A 224 9.91 0.36 2.07
C PRO A 224 9.05 -0.82 1.62
N ARG A 225 7.82 -0.56 1.15
CA ARG A 225 6.88 -1.59 0.69
C ARG A 225 6.47 -1.43 -0.77
N ALA A 226 7.27 -0.75 -1.60
CA ALA A 226 7.02 -0.68 -3.03
C ALA A 226 7.01 -2.08 -3.67
N GLY A 227 5.98 -2.35 -4.49
CA GLY A 227 5.82 -3.62 -5.19
C GLY A 227 6.39 -3.60 -6.59
N GLY A 228 7.10 -4.66 -6.99
CA GLY A 228 7.74 -4.78 -8.31
C GLY A 228 9.04 -5.61 -8.22
N TRP A 229 9.32 -6.41 -9.24
CA TRP A 229 10.50 -7.30 -9.29
C TRP A 229 11.82 -6.54 -9.47
N ASP A 230 11.77 -5.36 -10.11
CA ASP A 230 12.95 -4.54 -10.45
C ASP A 230 13.21 -3.38 -9.47
N LEU A 231 12.44 -3.27 -8.38
CA LEU A 231 12.61 -2.18 -7.43
C LEU A 231 13.63 -2.58 -6.36
N LYS A 232 14.68 -1.77 -6.21
CA LYS A 232 15.54 -1.85 -5.03
C LYS A 232 14.69 -1.48 -3.82
N ARG A 233 14.76 -2.27 -2.73
CA ARG A 233 14.05 -2.01 -1.47
C ARG A 233 15.04 -1.63 -0.38
N PHE A 234 15.78 -0.56 -0.64
CA PHE A 234 16.82 -0.07 0.25
C PHE A 234 16.23 0.82 1.34
N VAL A 235 15.23 1.63 0.98
CA VAL A 235 14.66 2.64 1.87
C VAL A 235 14.02 2.01 3.10
N LYS A 236 14.33 2.57 4.28
CA LYS A 236 13.68 2.25 5.55
C LYS A 236 13.16 3.54 6.15
N THR A 237 11.93 3.51 6.67
CA THR A 237 11.31 4.66 7.33
C THR A 237 10.79 4.27 8.71
N ASN A 238 10.73 5.26 9.59
CA ASN A 238 10.10 5.20 10.89
C ASN A 238 8.96 6.21 10.94
N ARG A 239 7.87 5.89 11.65
CA ARG A 239 6.89 6.89 12.04
C ARG A 239 7.21 7.29 13.47
N ASP A 240 7.67 8.51 13.65
CA ASP A 240 8.03 9.03 14.97
C ASP A 240 6.76 9.28 15.80
N LYS A 241 6.92 9.46 17.12
CA LYS A 241 5.82 9.72 18.07
C LYS A 241 4.98 10.94 17.73
N ASP A 242 5.55 11.90 16.99
CA ASP A 242 4.83 13.08 16.48
C ASP A 242 3.92 12.75 15.28
N GLY A 243 3.87 11.48 14.86
CA GLY A 243 3.07 10.99 13.76
C GLY A 243 3.70 11.20 12.40
N ILE A 244 4.86 11.87 12.28
CA ILE A 244 5.51 12.12 11.00
C ILE A 244 6.36 10.92 10.61
N ARG A 245 6.28 10.53 9.34
CA ARG A 245 7.12 9.46 8.79
C ARG A 245 8.42 10.05 8.23
N ARG A 246 9.55 9.52 8.66
CA ARG A 246 10.90 9.96 8.31
C ARG A 246 11.78 8.79 7.92
N TYR A 247 12.86 9.04 7.20
CA TYR A 247 13.83 8.02 6.85
C TYR A 247 14.67 7.59 8.05
N VAL A 248 15.07 6.32 8.06
CA VAL A 248 16.12 5.86 8.97
C VAL A 248 17.47 6.28 8.40
N LYS A 249 18.36 6.78 9.25
CA LYS A 249 19.68 7.29 8.84
C LYS A 249 20.45 6.25 8.03
N GLY A 250 20.91 6.64 6.84
CA GLY A 250 21.63 5.77 5.91
C GLY A 250 20.74 4.84 5.08
N TYR A 251 19.40 4.98 5.15
CA TYR A 251 18.42 4.23 4.37
C TYR A 251 17.44 5.17 3.65
N THR A 252 17.98 6.24 3.06
CA THR A 252 17.28 7.21 2.22
C THR A 252 17.24 6.74 0.75
N PRO A 253 16.41 7.37 -0.10
CA PRO A 253 16.34 7.02 -1.53
C PRO A 253 17.70 7.18 -2.22
N LEU A 254 18.01 6.29 -3.15
CA LEU A 254 19.29 6.30 -3.85
C LEU A 254 19.31 7.41 -4.90
N GLY A 255 20.44 8.10 -5.04
CA GLY A 255 20.61 9.15 -6.06
C GLY A 255 19.92 10.47 -5.72
N VAL A 256 19.41 10.62 -4.49
CA VAL A 256 18.86 11.87 -3.97
C VAL A 256 19.78 12.39 -2.86
N ASP A 257 20.03 13.70 -2.84
CA ASP A 257 20.89 14.31 -1.82
C ASP A 257 20.24 14.18 -0.42
N GLU A 258 20.91 13.42 0.47
CA GLU A 258 20.40 13.07 1.80
C GLU A 258 20.09 14.29 2.66
N LYS A 259 20.70 15.46 2.39
CA LYS A 259 20.46 16.67 3.21
C LYS A 259 19.01 17.17 3.14
N TYR A 260 18.28 16.81 2.07
CA TYR A 260 16.87 17.15 1.91
C TYR A 260 15.93 16.06 2.44
N MET A 261 16.47 14.92 2.88
CA MET A 261 15.67 13.80 3.35
C MET A 261 15.41 13.94 4.85
N PRO A 262 14.15 14.01 5.32
CA PRO A 262 13.85 14.09 6.74
C PRO A 262 14.27 12.79 7.44
N ILE A 263 15.18 12.88 8.41
CA ILE A 263 15.68 11.73 9.17
C ILE A 263 14.93 11.61 10.50
N THR A 264 14.60 10.37 10.89
CA THR A 264 13.99 10.03 12.18
C THR A 264 14.75 10.67 13.34
N LYS A 265 14.02 11.25 14.28
CA LYS A 265 14.58 11.77 15.54
C LYS A 265 14.79 10.65 16.57
N GLU A 266 14.23 9.48 16.30
CA GLU A 266 14.28 8.32 17.18
C GLU A 266 15.44 7.38 16.82
N ASN A 267 16.00 6.72 17.85
CA ASN A 267 17.00 5.69 17.64
C ASN A 267 16.32 4.40 17.17
N VAL A 268 16.38 4.15 15.86
CA VAL A 268 15.74 3.00 15.22
C VAL A 268 16.82 2.02 14.77
N GLU A 269 16.81 0.82 15.34
CA GLU A 269 17.66 -0.26 14.86
C GLU A 269 17.02 -0.91 13.62
N VAL A 270 17.73 -0.85 12.49
CA VAL A 270 17.32 -1.60 11.29
C VAL A 270 17.70 -3.06 11.48
N GLN A 271 16.68 -3.90 11.62
CA GLN A 271 16.87 -5.34 11.61
C GLN A 271 17.50 -5.75 10.27
N LYS A 272 18.65 -6.41 10.32
CA LYS A 272 19.28 -6.98 9.14
C LYS A 272 18.36 -8.07 8.58
N GLU A 273 18.13 -8.03 7.28
CA GLU A 273 17.37 -9.09 6.61
C GLU A 273 18.06 -10.43 6.88
N THR A 274 17.26 -11.42 7.27
CA THR A 274 17.76 -12.79 7.43
C THR A 274 18.26 -13.26 6.07
N PRO A 275 19.53 -13.68 5.94
CA PRO A 275 20.03 -14.19 4.68
C PRO A 275 19.21 -15.42 4.27
N VAL A 276 18.95 -15.56 2.98
CA VAL A 276 18.31 -16.75 2.43
C VAL A 276 19.28 -17.92 2.63
N THR A 277 18.88 -18.90 3.43
CA THR A 277 19.66 -20.11 3.74
C THR A 277 19.03 -21.38 3.20
N LYS A 278 17.73 -21.35 2.86
CA LYS A 278 16.98 -22.47 2.26
C LYS A 278 17.00 -22.35 0.73
N LYS A 279 16.94 -23.49 0.02
CA LYS A 279 16.93 -23.51 -1.46
C LYS A 279 15.51 -23.37 -2.02
N GLU A 280 14.54 -23.83 -1.25
CA GLU A 280 13.13 -23.83 -1.59
C GLU A 280 12.59 -22.40 -1.57
N LYS A 281 11.78 -22.08 -2.58
CA LYS A 281 11.14 -20.77 -2.72
C LYS A 281 9.67 -20.87 -2.32
N VAL A 282 9.18 -19.82 -1.69
CA VAL A 282 7.79 -19.71 -1.25
C VAL A 282 7.10 -18.58 -2.02
N VAL A 283 5.99 -18.88 -2.69
CA VAL A 283 5.08 -17.86 -3.22
C VAL A 283 3.98 -17.63 -2.21
N LEU A 284 3.76 -16.37 -1.82
CA LEU A 284 2.65 -15.95 -0.97
C LEU A 284 1.76 -14.95 -1.69
N ALA A 285 0.44 -15.11 -1.62
CA ALA A 285 -0.50 -14.22 -2.30
C ALA A 285 -1.83 -14.04 -1.56
N THR A 286 -2.45 -12.87 -1.69
CA THR A 286 -3.90 -12.71 -1.46
C THR A 286 -4.64 -12.99 -2.76
N VAL A 287 -5.71 -13.78 -2.73
CA VAL A 287 -6.48 -14.16 -3.94
C VAL A 287 -7.88 -13.56 -3.98
N GLY A 288 -8.41 -13.33 -5.18
CA GLY A 288 -9.72 -12.72 -5.39
C GLY A 288 -9.66 -11.19 -5.32
N ALA A 289 -10.74 -10.52 -4.95
CA ALA A 289 -10.77 -9.06 -4.76
C ALA A 289 -10.20 -8.62 -3.39
N ASP A 290 -9.39 -9.46 -2.75
CA ASP A 290 -8.92 -9.24 -1.39
C ASP A 290 -7.63 -8.42 -1.35
N ALA A 291 -7.68 -7.29 -0.63
CA ALA A 291 -6.56 -6.40 -0.38
C ALA A 291 -6.04 -6.47 1.07
N HIS A 292 -6.60 -7.34 1.91
CA HIS A 292 -6.21 -7.48 3.32
C HIS A 292 -4.92 -8.29 3.44
N VAL A 293 -3.80 -7.59 3.61
CA VAL A 293 -2.47 -8.20 3.58
C VAL A 293 -1.82 -8.35 4.96
N VAL A 294 -2.48 -7.95 6.04
CA VAL A 294 -1.86 -7.90 7.38
C VAL A 294 -1.45 -9.30 7.84
N GLY A 295 -2.39 -10.26 7.90
CA GLY A 295 -2.11 -11.62 8.37
C GLY A 295 -1.06 -12.36 7.52
N ILE A 296 -1.19 -12.32 6.18
CA ILE A 296 -0.21 -12.96 5.30
C ILE A 296 1.18 -12.30 5.35
N ASN A 297 1.29 -11.01 5.72
CA ASN A 297 2.59 -10.38 5.96
C ASN A 297 3.26 -10.94 7.23
N MET A 298 2.50 -11.26 8.28
CA MET A 298 3.05 -11.90 9.47
C MET A 298 3.58 -13.30 9.13
N VAL A 299 2.84 -14.08 8.34
CA VAL A 299 3.28 -15.39 7.83
C VAL A 299 4.54 -15.24 6.97
N LYS A 300 4.58 -14.24 6.08
CA LYS A 300 5.75 -13.92 5.26
C LYS A 300 6.99 -13.66 6.12
N GLU A 301 6.87 -12.83 7.16
CA GLU A 301 7.97 -12.51 8.06
C GLU A 301 8.49 -13.74 8.81
N ALA A 302 7.59 -14.60 9.30
CA ALA A 302 7.96 -15.86 9.94
C ALA A 302 8.73 -16.80 8.99
N ILE A 303 8.24 -16.96 7.76
CA ILE A 303 8.89 -17.78 6.72
C ILE A 303 10.26 -17.21 6.31
N GLN A 304 10.38 -15.88 6.16
CA GLN A 304 11.66 -15.23 5.87
C GLN A 304 12.66 -15.40 7.01
N LYS A 305 12.21 -15.30 8.26
CA LYS A 305 13.02 -15.55 9.46
C LYS A 305 13.52 -17.00 9.53
N ALA A 306 12.75 -17.94 9.00
CA ALA A 306 13.16 -19.35 8.84
C ALA A 306 14.16 -19.58 7.69
N GLY A 307 14.54 -18.52 6.95
CA GLY A 307 15.60 -18.55 5.93
C GLY A 307 15.14 -18.83 4.50
N TYR A 308 13.83 -18.80 4.24
CA TYR A 308 13.26 -18.98 2.91
C TYR A 308 13.27 -17.70 2.08
N GLU A 309 13.46 -17.84 0.77
CA GLU A 309 13.17 -16.78 -0.20
C GLU A 309 11.64 -16.72 -0.43
N VAL A 310 11.05 -15.54 -0.24
CA VAL A 310 9.60 -15.35 -0.38
C VAL A 310 9.27 -14.40 -1.52
N ILE A 311 8.56 -14.90 -2.52
CA ILE A 311 7.97 -14.14 -3.61
C ILE A 311 6.55 -13.75 -3.17
N PHE A 312 6.34 -12.47 -2.89
CA PHE A 312 5.06 -11.98 -2.36
C PHE A 312 4.25 -11.23 -3.42
N LEU A 313 3.11 -11.80 -3.81
CA LEU A 313 2.11 -11.20 -4.69
C LEU A 313 1.06 -10.47 -3.86
N ARG A 314 1.24 -9.16 -3.72
CA ARG A 314 0.42 -8.34 -2.83
C ARG A 314 -0.89 -7.89 -3.49
N GLY A 315 -2.02 -8.25 -2.88
CA GLY A 315 -3.33 -7.66 -3.16
C GLY A 315 -3.95 -8.15 -4.46
N MET A 316 -5.23 -8.53 -4.40
CA MET A 316 -6.12 -8.72 -5.55
C MET A 316 -5.58 -9.58 -6.70
N ASN A 317 -5.02 -10.76 -6.42
CA ASN A 317 -4.48 -11.62 -7.47
C ASN A 317 -5.54 -12.62 -7.96
N LEU A 318 -5.52 -12.92 -9.25
CA LEU A 318 -6.25 -14.06 -9.79
C LEU A 318 -5.59 -15.35 -9.29
N PRO A 319 -6.36 -16.35 -8.84
CA PRO A 319 -5.85 -17.67 -8.44
C PRO A 319 -4.89 -18.28 -9.48
N GLU A 320 -5.21 -18.11 -10.76
CA GLU A 320 -4.44 -18.67 -11.87
C GLU A 320 -3.08 -17.99 -12.02
N THR A 321 -3.03 -16.66 -11.89
CA THR A 321 -1.77 -15.90 -11.93
C THR A 321 -0.84 -16.31 -10.80
N VAL A 322 -1.36 -16.64 -9.61
CA VAL A 322 -0.53 -17.11 -8.49
C VAL A 322 0.14 -18.44 -8.83
N ALA A 323 -0.60 -19.38 -9.41
CA ALA A 323 -0.06 -20.67 -9.85
C ALA A 323 0.97 -20.52 -10.98
N GLU A 324 0.75 -19.59 -11.91
CA GLU A 324 1.70 -19.28 -12.99
C GLU A 324 3.00 -18.69 -12.44
N VAL A 325 2.93 -17.74 -11.51
CA VAL A 325 4.12 -17.21 -10.83
C VAL A 325 4.86 -18.30 -10.06
N ALA A 326 4.14 -19.22 -9.42
CA ALA A 326 4.76 -20.38 -8.76
C ALA A 326 5.54 -21.25 -9.73
N ALA A 327 5.01 -21.47 -10.94
CA ALA A 327 5.71 -22.18 -12.01
C ALA A 327 6.97 -21.45 -12.49
N GLU A 328 6.84 -20.16 -12.81
CA GLU A 328 7.95 -19.33 -13.30
C GLU A 328 9.11 -19.24 -12.29
N THR A 329 8.76 -19.13 -11.01
CA THR A 329 9.73 -19.03 -9.91
C THR A 329 10.26 -20.37 -9.43
N LYS A 330 9.66 -21.48 -9.87
CA LYS A 330 9.93 -22.84 -9.37
C LYS A 330 9.73 -22.92 -7.85
N ALA A 331 8.63 -22.36 -7.37
CA ALA A 331 8.27 -22.37 -5.96
C ALA A 331 7.98 -23.80 -5.49
N SER A 332 8.49 -24.15 -4.31
CA SER A 332 8.18 -25.43 -3.65
C SER A 332 6.95 -25.31 -2.75
N VAL A 333 6.59 -24.08 -2.37
CA VAL A 333 5.46 -23.77 -1.50
C VAL A 333 4.65 -22.63 -2.09
N VAL A 334 3.33 -22.77 -2.09
CA VAL A 334 2.38 -21.72 -2.45
C VAL A 334 1.43 -21.51 -1.28
N GLY A 335 1.42 -20.31 -0.69
CA GLY A 335 0.49 -19.91 0.35
C GLY A 335 -0.48 -18.85 -0.16
N VAL A 336 -1.78 -19.11 -0.07
CA VAL A 336 -2.82 -18.16 -0.47
C VAL A 336 -3.69 -17.73 0.69
N SER A 337 -4.20 -16.50 0.66
CA SER A 337 -5.12 -16.00 1.67
C SER A 337 -6.31 -15.28 1.08
N ASN A 338 -7.45 -15.37 1.75
CA ASN A 338 -8.64 -14.57 1.47
C ASN A 338 -9.39 -14.29 2.78
N LEU A 339 -9.51 -13.01 3.16
CA LEU A 339 -10.26 -12.59 4.35
C LEU A 339 -11.73 -12.25 4.04
N LEU A 340 -12.08 -12.16 2.75
CA LEU A 340 -13.44 -11.86 2.28
C LEU A 340 -14.40 -13.04 2.40
N GLY A 341 -13.97 -14.21 2.88
CA GLY A 341 -14.86 -15.36 3.03
C GLY A 341 -15.16 -16.09 1.72
N LEU A 342 -14.27 -16.01 0.74
CA LEU A 342 -14.43 -16.64 -0.58
C LEU A 342 -13.51 -17.86 -0.77
N GLY A 343 -12.99 -18.43 0.33
CA GLY A 343 -12.01 -19.53 0.30
C GLY A 343 -12.50 -20.77 -0.46
N MET A 344 -13.77 -21.15 -0.27
CA MET A 344 -14.43 -22.28 -0.96
C MET A 344 -14.40 -22.17 -2.49
N THR A 345 -14.38 -20.96 -3.03
CA THR A 345 -14.40 -20.71 -4.47
C THR A 345 -13.00 -20.46 -5.03
N LEU A 346 -12.13 -19.81 -4.26
CA LEU A 346 -10.85 -19.31 -4.76
C LEU A 346 -9.71 -20.31 -4.60
N PHE A 347 -9.61 -21.02 -3.47
CA PHE A 347 -8.48 -21.93 -3.23
C PHE A 347 -8.46 -23.13 -4.19
N PRO A 348 -9.60 -23.78 -4.52
CA PRO A 348 -9.61 -24.87 -5.49
C PRO A 348 -9.12 -24.46 -6.88
N ARG A 349 -9.30 -23.19 -7.27
CA ARG A 349 -8.82 -22.67 -8.57
C ARG A 349 -7.29 -22.62 -8.64
N VAL A 350 -6.62 -22.28 -7.54
CA VAL A 350 -5.15 -22.32 -7.45
C VAL A 350 -4.68 -23.77 -7.62
N SER A 351 -5.28 -24.70 -6.87
CA SER A 351 -4.95 -26.13 -6.96
C SER A 351 -5.14 -26.67 -8.36
N LYS A 352 -6.29 -26.38 -8.98
CA LYS A 352 -6.60 -26.80 -10.35
C LYS A 352 -5.59 -26.24 -11.35
N ARG A 353 -5.22 -24.96 -11.22
CA ARG A 353 -4.23 -24.38 -12.13
C ARG A 353 -2.85 -25.00 -11.96
N LEU A 354 -2.43 -25.28 -10.72
CA LEU A 354 -1.18 -26.02 -10.46
C LEU A 354 -1.23 -27.44 -11.06
N GLU A 355 -2.38 -28.11 -11.04
CA GLU A 355 -2.58 -29.42 -11.68
C GLU A 355 -2.46 -29.32 -13.21
N GLU A 356 -3.10 -28.33 -13.83
CA GLU A 356 -2.99 -28.06 -15.27
C GLU A 356 -1.54 -27.76 -15.71
N LEU A 357 -0.74 -27.18 -14.82
CA LEU A 357 0.69 -26.90 -15.03
C LEU A 357 1.60 -28.10 -14.69
N GLY A 358 1.04 -29.20 -14.17
CA GLY A 358 1.80 -30.40 -13.78
C GLY A 358 2.64 -30.22 -12.51
N LEU A 359 2.28 -29.27 -11.63
CA LEU A 359 3.04 -28.90 -10.43
C LEU A 359 2.38 -29.33 -9.11
N ARG A 360 1.08 -29.69 -9.14
CA ARG A 360 0.29 -29.88 -7.91
C ARG A 360 0.87 -30.94 -6.96
N ASP A 361 1.49 -31.98 -7.51
CA ASP A 361 2.08 -33.08 -6.73
C ASP A 361 3.40 -32.67 -6.07
N ASP A 362 4.16 -31.77 -6.67
CA ASP A 362 5.48 -31.34 -6.20
C ASP A 362 5.45 -30.09 -5.32
N VAL A 363 4.36 -29.32 -5.37
CA VAL A 363 4.18 -28.08 -4.62
C VAL A 363 3.36 -28.34 -3.34
N VAL A 364 3.79 -27.77 -2.22
CA VAL A 364 2.98 -27.64 -0.99
C VAL A 364 2.04 -26.45 -1.15
N LEU A 365 0.73 -26.67 -1.13
CA LEU A 365 -0.28 -25.61 -1.23
C LEU A 365 -0.98 -25.42 0.12
N LEU A 366 -0.84 -24.26 0.74
CA LEU A 366 -1.51 -23.90 1.99
C LEU A 366 -2.43 -22.68 1.79
N ALA A 367 -3.47 -22.57 2.62
CA ALA A 367 -4.37 -21.43 2.62
C ALA A 367 -4.60 -20.83 4.02
N GLY A 368 -5.13 -19.60 4.07
CA GLY A 368 -5.55 -18.96 5.31
C GLY A 368 -6.58 -17.84 5.10
N GLY A 369 -7.00 -17.20 6.20
CA GLY A 369 -8.03 -16.17 6.20
C GLY A 369 -9.41 -16.71 6.60
N ARG A 370 -10.49 -16.25 5.96
CA ARG A 370 -11.86 -16.71 6.21
C ARG A 370 -12.36 -17.59 5.06
N ILE A 371 -13.03 -18.68 5.40
CA ILE A 371 -13.52 -19.66 4.42
C ILE A 371 -14.87 -19.22 3.82
N ALA A 372 -15.73 -18.64 4.66
CA ALA A 372 -17.05 -18.14 4.32
C ALA A 372 -17.30 -16.75 4.94
N GLU A 373 -18.16 -15.96 4.30
CA GLU A 373 -18.53 -14.61 4.76
C GLU A 373 -19.28 -14.67 6.10
N LYS A 374 -20.30 -15.54 6.19
CA LYS A 374 -21.13 -15.68 7.39
C LYS A 374 -20.43 -16.50 8.46
N GLU A 375 -20.55 -16.06 9.71
CA GLU A 375 -19.91 -16.71 10.86
C GLU A 375 -20.36 -18.17 11.06
N GLU A 376 -21.65 -18.43 10.93
CA GLU A 376 -22.22 -19.79 11.07
C GLU A 376 -21.66 -20.76 10.02
N GLU A 377 -21.56 -20.30 8.77
CA GLU A 377 -20.99 -21.08 7.66
C GLU A 377 -19.47 -21.24 7.86
N HIS A 378 -18.78 -20.20 8.32
CA HIS A 378 -17.35 -20.25 8.58
C HIS A 378 -17.00 -21.28 9.67
N ALA A 379 -17.71 -21.23 10.81
CA ALA A 379 -17.53 -22.18 11.92
C ALA A 379 -17.85 -23.62 11.50
N MET A 380 -18.86 -23.82 10.63
CA MET A 380 -19.14 -25.13 10.05
C MET A 380 -17.95 -25.65 9.23
N TYR A 381 -17.33 -24.81 8.39
CA TYR A 381 -16.17 -25.21 7.61
C TYR A 381 -14.92 -25.44 8.47
N GLU A 382 -14.70 -24.67 9.52
CA GLU A 382 -13.61 -24.92 10.47
C GLU A 382 -13.76 -26.29 11.13
N LYS A 383 -14.97 -26.62 11.58
CA LYS A 383 -15.27 -27.96 12.10
C LYS A 383 -15.03 -29.05 11.05
N LYS A 384 -15.45 -28.80 9.81
CA LYS A 384 -15.22 -29.73 8.70
C LYS A 384 -13.74 -29.97 8.42
N ILE A 385 -12.90 -28.92 8.49
CA ILE A 385 -11.44 -29.05 8.34
C ILE A 385 -10.87 -29.92 9.46
N HIS A 386 -11.32 -29.72 10.70
CA HIS A 386 -10.90 -30.53 11.83
C HIS A 386 -11.28 -32.00 11.66
N ASP A 387 -12.50 -32.28 11.19
CA ASP A 387 -13.06 -33.64 11.12
C ASP A 387 -12.64 -34.40 9.84
N GLU A 388 -12.54 -33.73 8.69
CA GLU A 388 -12.36 -34.33 7.36
C GLU A 388 -11.07 -33.89 6.64
N GLY A 389 -10.36 -32.88 7.17
CA GLY A 389 -9.20 -32.26 6.52
C GLY A 389 -9.55 -31.23 5.44
N THR A 390 -8.54 -30.75 4.72
CA THR A 390 -8.64 -29.60 3.81
C THR A 390 -8.85 -29.95 2.34
N GLY A 391 -9.01 -31.23 2.00
CA GLY A 391 -9.07 -31.70 0.62
C GLY A 391 -10.18 -31.02 -0.20
N PHE A 392 -11.31 -30.69 0.42
CA PHE A 392 -12.42 -29.99 -0.26
C PHE A 392 -12.09 -28.55 -0.66
N LEU A 393 -11.05 -27.94 -0.07
CA LEU A 393 -10.52 -26.63 -0.46
C LEU A 393 -9.43 -26.75 -1.54
N GLY A 394 -8.99 -27.96 -1.87
CA GLY A 394 -7.88 -28.21 -2.81
C GLY A 394 -6.49 -27.93 -2.22
N VAL A 395 -6.39 -27.66 -0.92
CA VAL A 395 -5.12 -27.29 -0.25
C VAL A 395 -4.66 -28.40 0.69
N ASP A 396 -3.35 -28.45 0.95
CA ASP A 396 -2.70 -29.42 1.82
C ASP A 396 -2.90 -29.08 3.31
N ASN A 397 -3.08 -27.79 3.66
CA ASN A 397 -3.50 -27.35 4.99
C ASN A 397 -4.10 -25.94 5.00
N PHE A 398 -4.78 -25.58 6.08
CA PHE A 398 -5.45 -24.30 6.29
C PHE A 398 -5.08 -23.71 7.65
N PHE A 399 -4.61 -22.45 7.66
CA PHE A 399 -4.21 -21.70 8.84
C PHE A 399 -5.10 -20.47 9.02
N GLY A 400 -6.05 -20.58 9.93
CA GLY A 400 -7.03 -19.53 10.23
C GLY A 400 -6.46 -18.39 11.10
N PRO A 401 -7.27 -17.35 11.36
CA PRO A 401 -6.88 -16.29 12.29
C PRO A 401 -6.54 -16.86 13.67
N GLY A 402 -5.41 -16.42 14.25
CA GLY A 402 -4.95 -16.87 15.56
C GLY A 402 -4.03 -18.09 15.56
N THR A 403 -3.76 -18.71 14.41
CA THR A 403 -2.74 -19.75 14.27
C THR A 403 -1.35 -19.23 14.69
N ASP A 404 -0.59 -20.07 15.40
CA ASP A 404 0.81 -19.82 15.72
C ASP A 404 1.69 -19.90 14.45
N LEU A 405 2.45 -18.83 14.20
CA LEU A 405 3.30 -18.71 13.02
C LEU A 405 4.44 -19.74 13.04
N ASP A 406 4.96 -20.09 14.21
CA ASP A 406 6.04 -21.06 14.34
C ASP A 406 5.54 -22.48 13.98
N GLU A 407 4.28 -22.80 14.32
CA GLU A 407 3.64 -24.05 13.91
C GLU A 407 3.42 -24.11 12.39
N CYS A 408 3.01 -22.99 11.78
CA CYS A 408 2.86 -22.90 10.33
C CYS A 408 4.19 -23.17 9.60
N VAL A 409 5.29 -22.56 10.05
CA VAL A 409 6.63 -22.77 9.47
C VAL A 409 7.08 -24.22 9.63
N LYS A 410 6.94 -24.77 10.84
CA LYS A 410 7.32 -26.16 11.14
C LYS A 410 6.56 -27.15 10.25
N TRP A 411 5.25 -26.95 10.08
CA TRP A 411 4.44 -27.78 9.21
C TRP A 411 4.91 -27.73 7.74
N ILE A 412 5.27 -26.54 7.25
CA ILE A 412 5.83 -26.38 5.88
C ILE A 412 7.13 -27.18 5.74
N GLU A 413 8.03 -27.12 6.74
CA GLU A 413 9.28 -27.88 6.73
C GLU A 413 9.04 -29.39 6.65
N GLU A 414 8.12 -29.91 7.47
CA GLU A 414 7.75 -31.33 7.49
C GLU A 414 7.15 -31.80 6.16
N GLU A 415 6.27 -31.01 5.54
CA GLU A 415 5.67 -31.37 4.24
C GLU A 415 6.67 -31.31 3.08
N LEU A 416 7.58 -30.33 3.09
CA LEU A 416 8.66 -30.28 2.11
C LEU A 416 9.57 -31.52 2.21
N GLU A 417 9.87 -31.99 3.42
CA GLU A 417 10.64 -33.23 3.61
C GLU A 417 9.88 -34.46 3.09
N LYS A 418 8.56 -34.56 3.35
CA LYS A 418 7.73 -35.67 2.83
C LYS A 418 7.71 -35.70 1.30
N LYS A 419 7.61 -34.53 0.64
CA LYS A 419 7.60 -34.46 -0.83
C LYS A 419 8.96 -34.75 -1.46
N LYS A 420 10.08 -34.44 -0.78
CA LYS A 420 11.43 -34.84 -1.25
C LYS A 420 11.69 -36.34 -1.19
N ASN A 421 10.99 -37.06 -0.31
CA ASN A 421 11.18 -38.48 -0.06
C ASN A 421 10.23 -39.38 -0.86
N LYS A 422 9.32 -38.79 -1.65
CA LYS A 422 8.51 -39.49 -2.66
C LYS A 422 9.21 -39.43 -4.01
#